data_AF-A0A2K3PDW6-F1
#
_entry.id   AF-A0A2K3PDW6-F1
#
_cell.length_a   1.000
_cell.length_b   1.000
_cell.length_c   1.000
_cell.angle_alpha   90.00
_cell.angle_beta   90.00
_cell.angle_gamma   90.00
#
_symmetry.space_group_name_H-M   'P 1'
#
loop_
_entity.id
_entity.type
_entity.pdbx_description
1 polymer ?
#
loop_
_entity_poly.entity_id
_entity_poly.type
_entity_poly.pdbx_seq_one_letter_code
_entity_poly.pdbx_strand_id
1 'polypeptide(L)'
;MASSSNTRKLLPYAGKWTTNTLSTYEEGTVPEPSLRLDLQKFWESQVIFPYSINNMVHAFGGPKPDEKNCNSNTISIFPVYKLCIPRVFISEPYNFSYIKAPNRVFRSAPSLNDQYLAWLGRVQQDRADIWQACGIYDLIQLSRTGLKYQQEMIIAALHFFESSTNTFHFECGMMTPTLLDVAAITGLSPIGDTYDPFKASDTIKFDFHNKSYSKYIMENQKTDDEVSAEEHVAFLILWLSQYVFCTQSLQVAKKYIPMAIQLHECQQFSFARLLLGCLYESMRDACEHLKKTGDGSTFLGAGPFWLLQLWLNATFHTELDLFLPEQFYDESSARQVEGTRLARLVPRMRGLSYDAVFQQYFNVFMNLKEFKPSFAPFVDRPIGPPWFVHHFPPPDSEEWITNI
;
A
#
# COMPACT_ATOMS: atom_id res chain seq x y z
N MET A 1 6.38 55.96 -28.16
CA MET A 1 5.13 55.72 -27.40
C MET A 1 4.75 54.27 -27.56
N ALA A 2 5.16 53.41 -26.64
CA ALA A 2 4.70 52.02 -26.54
C ALA A 2 4.06 51.89 -25.16
N SER A 3 2.74 51.87 -25.13
CA SER A 3 1.95 51.76 -23.90
C SER A 3 1.89 50.29 -23.49
N SER A 4 2.69 49.89 -22.51
CA SER A 4 2.54 48.62 -21.80
C SER A 4 1.34 48.71 -20.85
N SER A 5 0.17 48.25 -21.29
CA SER A 5 -0.96 48.03 -20.40
C SER A 5 -0.68 46.79 -19.53
N ASN A 6 -0.04 47.01 -18.38
CA ASN A 6 -0.06 46.08 -17.26
C ASN A 6 -1.50 45.93 -16.75
N THR A 7 -2.26 45.09 -17.43
CA THR A 7 -3.59 44.71 -16.98
C THR A 7 -3.38 43.71 -15.86
N ARG A 8 -3.33 44.19 -14.60
CA ARG A 8 -3.55 43.35 -13.42
C ARG A 8 -4.95 42.76 -13.55
N LYS A 9 -5.07 41.57 -14.15
CA LYS A 9 -6.30 40.77 -14.06
C LYS A 9 -6.40 40.30 -12.62
N LEU A 10 -7.26 40.95 -11.83
CA LEU A 10 -7.80 40.36 -10.61
C LEU A 10 -8.56 39.10 -11.04
N LEU A 11 -8.00 37.94 -10.70
CA LEU A 11 -8.74 36.69 -10.76
C LEU A 11 -9.89 36.82 -9.75
N PRO A 12 -11.16 36.64 -10.16
CA PRO A 12 -12.24 36.63 -9.20
C PRO A 12 -11.99 35.44 -8.27
N TYR A 13 -11.85 35.70 -6.97
CA TYR A 13 -12.06 34.65 -5.98
C TYR A 13 -13.48 34.13 -6.18
N ALA A 14 -13.59 32.94 -6.76
CA ALA A 14 -14.89 32.33 -6.95
C ALA A 14 -15.36 31.73 -5.62
N GLY A 15 -16.54 32.17 -5.19
CA GLY A 15 -17.18 31.78 -3.94
C GLY A 15 -17.56 33.01 -3.11
N LYS A 16 -18.81 33.50 -3.27
CA LYS A 16 -19.43 34.32 -2.22
C LYS A 16 -19.88 33.35 -1.12
N TRP A 17 -19.06 33.20 -0.08
CA TRP A 17 -19.42 32.48 1.13
C TRP A 17 -20.49 33.27 1.85
N THR A 18 -21.72 32.75 1.91
CA THR A 18 -22.83 33.46 2.54
C THR A 18 -23.02 32.98 3.98
N THR A 19 -22.71 33.91 4.89
CA THR A 19 -23.27 34.13 6.24
C THR A 19 -22.78 33.32 7.47
N ASN A 20 -22.49 34.13 8.50
CA ASN A 20 -22.36 33.93 9.95
C ASN A 20 -21.27 33.03 10.54
N THR A 21 -20.83 31.96 9.89
CA THR A 21 -19.85 31.03 10.53
C THR A 21 -18.39 31.45 10.34
N LEU A 22 -18.13 32.41 9.45
CA LEU A 22 -16.80 32.90 9.08
C LEU A 22 -16.40 34.20 9.77
N SER A 23 -17.25 34.81 10.60
CA SER A 23 -16.94 36.08 11.26
C SER A 23 -15.78 35.99 12.26
N THR A 24 -15.34 34.77 12.59
CA THR A 24 -14.22 34.49 13.51
C THR A 24 -12.89 34.23 12.80
N TYR A 25 -12.85 34.13 11.47
CA TYR A 25 -11.63 33.86 10.71
C TYR A 25 -11.13 35.12 10.02
N GLU A 26 -9.82 35.36 10.08
CA GLU A 26 -9.19 36.51 9.42
C GLU A 26 -9.28 36.41 7.90
N GLU A 27 -9.41 37.55 7.24
CA GLU A 27 -9.50 37.64 5.79
C GLU A 27 -8.25 37.03 5.15
N GLY A 28 -8.42 35.93 4.39
CA GLY A 28 -7.30 35.20 3.76
C GLY A 28 -6.92 33.86 4.41
N THR A 29 -7.60 33.43 5.48
CA THR A 29 -7.44 32.08 6.04
C THR A 29 -8.45 31.09 5.46
N VAL A 30 -8.00 29.86 5.20
CA VAL A 30 -8.89 28.73 4.92
C VAL A 30 -9.28 28.12 6.27
N PRO A 31 -10.58 28.04 6.62
CA PRO A 31 -10.99 27.49 7.90
C PRO A 31 -10.64 26.00 7.99
N GLU A 32 -10.26 25.55 9.17
CA GLU A 32 -9.88 24.16 9.42
C GLU A 32 -11.14 23.28 9.49
N PRO A 33 -11.15 22.07 8.88
CA PRO A 33 -12.29 21.16 8.96
C PRO A 33 -12.59 20.79 10.43
N SER A 34 -13.81 21.08 10.88
CA SER A 34 -14.24 20.76 12.24
C SER A 34 -14.96 19.42 12.29
N LEU A 35 -14.64 18.59 13.29
CA LEU A 35 -15.34 17.32 13.58
C LEU A 35 -16.75 17.53 14.17
N ARG A 36 -17.20 18.78 14.31
CA ARG A 36 -18.55 19.10 14.77
C ARG A 36 -19.58 18.76 13.68
N LEU A 37 -20.54 17.89 14.02
CA LEU A 37 -21.58 17.35 13.14
C LEU A 37 -22.42 18.42 12.41
N ASP A 38 -22.63 19.60 13.02
CA ASP A 38 -23.36 20.72 12.42
C ASP A 38 -22.56 21.43 11.31
N LEU A 39 -21.23 21.37 11.37
CA LEU A 39 -20.31 21.95 10.39
C LEU A 39 -19.85 20.93 9.35
N GLN A 40 -19.86 19.63 9.68
CA GLN A 40 -19.49 18.54 8.79
C GLN A 40 -20.31 18.51 7.49
N LYS A 41 -21.63 18.70 7.58
CA LYS A 41 -22.54 18.75 6.41
C LYS A 41 -22.16 19.83 5.40
N PHE A 42 -21.59 20.94 5.88
CA PHE A 42 -21.15 22.03 5.03
C PHE A 42 -19.86 21.65 4.28
N TRP A 43 -18.92 20.97 4.94
CA TRP A 43 -17.66 20.51 4.34
C TRP A 43 -17.85 19.37 3.35
N GLU A 44 -18.76 18.43 3.64
CA GLU A 44 -19.13 17.31 2.75
C GLU A 44 -19.75 17.79 1.42
N SER A 45 -20.27 19.01 1.39
CA SER A 45 -20.81 19.63 0.19
C SER A 45 -19.80 20.50 -0.57
N GLN A 46 -18.49 20.45 -0.24
CA GLN A 46 -17.45 21.23 -0.95
C GLN A 46 -16.43 20.33 -1.65
N VAL A 47 -15.84 20.85 -2.73
CA VAL A 47 -14.64 20.30 -3.38
C VAL A 47 -13.47 21.24 -3.11
N ILE A 48 -12.32 20.68 -2.73
CA ILE A 48 -11.10 21.42 -2.43
C ILE A 48 -10.06 21.14 -3.51
N PHE A 49 -9.66 22.18 -4.25
CA PHE A 49 -8.57 22.10 -5.24
C PHE A 49 -7.34 22.86 -4.74
N PRO A 50 -6.29 22.17 -4.28
CA PRO A 50 -5.04 22.83 -3.92
C PRO A 50 -4.29 23.30 -5.16
N TYR A 51 -3.65 24.47 -5.08
CA TYR A 51 -2.75 25.00 -6.11
C TYR A 51 -1.64 25.83 -5.46
N SER A 52 -0.53 26.08 -6.17
CA SER A 52 0.59 26.87 -5.64
C SER A 52 0.85 28.10 -6.50
N ILE A 53 1.02 29.26 -5.87
CA ILE A 53 1.48 30.49 -6.52
C ILE A 53 2.66 31.02 -5.69
N ASN A 54 3.79 31.27 -6.36
CA ASN A 54 5.00 31.82 -5.73
C ASN A 54 5.45 31.06 -4.46
N ASN A 55 5.43 29.72 -4.51
CA ASN A 55 5.77 28.82 -3.39
C ASN A 55 4.86 28.93 -2.16
N MET A 56 3.71 29.59 -2.26
CA MET A 56 2.64 29.50 -1.26
C MET A 56 1.54 28.58 -1.77
N VAL A 57 1.18 27.59 -0.96
CA VAL A 57 0.09 26.65 -1.25
C VAL A 57 -1.23 27.30 -0.87
N HIS A 58 -2.14 27.36 -1.84
CA HIS A 58 -3.50 27.83 -1.72
C HIS A 58 -4.47 26.67 -1.94
N ALA A 59 -5.72 26.85 -1.56
CA ALA A 59 -6.78 25.91 -1.88
C ALA A 59 -8.06 26.66 -2.30
N PHE A 60 -8.67 26.19 -3.39
CA PHE A 60 -9.97 26.65 -3.84
C PHE A 60 -11.06 25.76 -3.24
N GLY A 61 -11.93 26.31 -2.40
CA GLY A 61 -13.13 25.64 -1.90
C GLY A 61 -14.35 26.09 -2.69
N GLY A 62 -15.08 25.16 -3.29
CA GLY A 62 -16.33 25.46 -3.99
C GLY A 62 -17.40 24.38 -3.78
N PRO A 63 -18.68 24.71 -3.99
CA PRO A 63 -19.77 23.76 -3.80
C PRO A 63 -19.58 22.55 -4.71
N LYS A 64 -19.81 21.35 -4.17
CA LYS A 64 -19.87 20.10 -4.92
C LYS A 64 -20.89 20.30 -6.04
N PRO A 65 -20.52 20.09 -7.31
CA PRO A 65 -21.47 20.22 -8.41
C PRO A 65 -22.66 19.31 -8.17
N ASP A 66 -23.88 19.82 -8.43
CA ASP A 66 -25.09 18.98 -8.49
C ASP A 66 -24.81 17.78 -9.42
N GLU A 67 -25.25 16.57 -9.05
CA GLU A 67 -25.04 15.36 -9.87
C GLU A 67 -25.58 15.53 -11.30
N LYS A 68 -26.60 16.38 -11.47
CA LYS A 68 -27.14 16.75 -12.79
C LYS A 68 -26.16 17.54 -13.66
N ASN A 69 -25.15 18.15 -13.05
CA ASN A 69 -24.07 18.85 -13.73
C ASN A 69 -22.92 17.90 -14.14
N CYS A 70 -22.97 16.60 -13.83
CA CYS A 70 -22.12 15.58 -14.45
C CYS A 70 -22.70 15.15 -15.81
N ASN A 71 -22.86 16.09 -16.73
CA ASN A 71 -23.31 15.83 -18.09
C ASN A 71 -22.13 15.57 -19.03
N SER A 72 -22.41 15.15 -20.27
CA SER A 72 -21.39 14.80 -21.26
C SER A 72 -20.38 15.93 -21.53
N ASN A 73 -20.77 17.19 -21.35
CA ASN A 73 -19.89 18.34 -21.57
C ASN A 73 -18.91 18.56 -20.40
N THR A 74 -19.33 18.31 -19.16
CA THR A 74 -18.51 18.45 -17.94
C THR A 74 -17.66 17.23 -17.63
N ILE A 75 -18.11 16.03 -18.02
CA ILE A 75 -17.29 14.80 -17.99
C ILE A 75 -16.00 14.96 -18.80
N SER A 76 -16.01 15.77 -19.85
CA SER A 76 -14.79 16.06 -20.63
C SER A 76 -13.75 16.91 -19.87
N ILE A 77 -14.18 17.65 -18.83
CA ILE A 77 -13.34 18.53 -17.98
C ILE A 77 -12.72 17.74 -16.82
N PHE A 78 -13.41 16.71 -16.33
CA PHE A 78 -12.88 15.72 -15.38
C PHE A 78 -12.63 14.42 -16.13
N PRO A 79 -11.58 14.34 -16.97
CA PRO A 79 -11.37 13.20 -17.84
C PRO A 79 -11.19 11.94 -16.99
N VAL A 80 -12.23 11.11 -16.93
CA VAL A 80 -12.03 9.70 -16.61
C VAL A 80 -11.42 9.12 -17.88
N TYR A 81 -10.10 9.06 -17.91
CA TYR A 81 -9.38 8.47 -19.03
C TYR A 81 -9.98 7.08 -19.27
N LYS A 82 -10.49 6.82 -20.48
CA LYS A 82 -11.19 5.56 -20.80
C LYS A 82 -10.36 4.32 -20.46
N LEU A 83 -9.03 4.44 -20.52
CA LEU A 83 -8.07 3.41 -20.14
C LEU A 83 -7.97 3.18 -18.62
N CYS A 84 -8.36 4.15 -17.80
CA CYS A 84 -8.22 4.15 -16.36
C CYS A 84 -9.53 3.83 -15.62
N ILE A 85 -10.70 3.91 -16.30
CA ILE A 85 -12.03 3.50 -15.78
C ILE A 85 -11.94 2.13 -15.08
N PRO A 86 -12.34 2.00 -13.80
CA PRO A 86 -12.37 0.73 -13.09
C PRO A 86 -13.20 -0.31 -13.83
N ARG A 87 -12.77 -1.58 -13.81
CA ARG A 87 -13.42 -2.63 -14.59
C ARG A 87 -14.90 -2.79 -14.24
N VAL A 88 -15.30 -2.53 -12.99
CA VAL A 88 -16.71 -2.59 -12.54
C VAL A 88 -17.66 -1.69 -13.33
N PHE A 89 -17.18 -0.58 -13.89
CA PHE A 89 -18.00 0.36 -14.65
C PHE A 89 -18.01 0.09 -16.16
N ILE A 90 -17.33 -0.96 -16.63
CA ILE A 90 -17.29 -1.34 -18.04
C ILE A 90 -18.38 -2.37 -18.31
N SER A 91 -19.33 -2.04 -19.18
CA SER A 91 -20.46 -2.92 -19.56
C SER A 91 -20.03 -3.99 -20.58
N GLU A 92 -19.11 -4.85 -20.19
CA GLU A 92 -18.63 -6.01 -20.95
C GLU A 92 -18.66 -7.27 -20.07
N PRO A 93 -18.85 -8.47 -20.64
CA PRO A 93 -18.86 -9.71 -19.86
C PRO A 93 -17.58 -9.90 -19.05
N TYR A 94 -17.71 -10.39 -17.81
CA TYR A 94 -16.57 -10.84 -17.03
C TYR A 94 -16.06 -12.17 -17.57
N ASN A 95 -14.78 -12.23 -17.92
CA ASN A 95 -14.11 -13.49 -18.16
C ASN A 95 -13.52 -14.00 -16.84
N PHE A 96 -13.84 -15.23 -16.43
CA PHE A 96 -13.28 -15.86 -15.23
C PHE A 96 -12.35 -17.03 -15.55
N SER A 97 -12.05 -17.29 -16.83
CA SER A 97 -11.22 -18.42 -17.25
C SER A 97 -9.83 -18.40 -16.61
N TYR A 98 -9.28 -17.22 -16.33
CA TYR A 98 -7.96 -17.05 -15.74
C TYR A 98 -7.88 -17.40 -14.24
N ILE A 99 -9.00 -17.44 -13.51
CA ILE A 99 -9.05 -17.83 -12.08
C ILE A 99 -9.30 -19.35 -11.94
N LYS A 100 -9.84 -20.00 -12.98
CA LYS A 100 -10.13 -21.43 -12.94
C LYS A 100 -8.85 -22.27 -12.88
N ALA A 101 -8.87 -23.33 -12.10
CA ALA A 101 -7.82 -24.33 -12.10
C ALA A 101 -7.55 -24.86 -13.53
N PRO A 102 -6.29 -25.11 -13.92
CA PRO A 102 -5.07 -25.05 -13.11
C PRO A 102 -4.38 -23.67 -13.09
N ASN A 103 -5.03 -22.61 -13.58
CA ASN A 103 -4.40 -21.29 -13.67
C ASN A 103 -4.10 -20.73 -12.28
N ARG A 104 -2.86 -20.26 -12.11
CA ARG A 104 -2.43 -19.52 -10.91
C ARG A 104 -2.15 -18.09 -11.34
N VAL A 105 -2.96 -17.17 -10.87
CA VAL A 105 -2.87 -15.75 -11.21
C VAL A 105 -1.69 -15.10 -10.50
N PHE A 106 -1.53 -15.36 -9.21
CA PHE A 106 -0.46 -14.80 -8.40
C PHE A 106 0.62 -15.84 -8.14
N ARG A 107 1.37 -16.21 -9.20
CA ARG A 107 2.41 -17.25 -9.11
C ARG A 107 3.58 -16.84 -8.23
N SER A 108 3.84 -15.54 -8.11
CA SER A 108 4.92 -14.98 -7.30
C SER A 108 4.51 -14.75 -5.84
N ALA A 109 3.30 -15.18 -5.44
CA ALA A 109 2.89 -15.15 -4.05
C ALA A 109 3.96 -15.81 -3.16
N PRO A 110 4.31 -15.21 -2.01
CA PRO A 110 5.27 -15.78 -1.09
C PRO A 110 4.87 -17.21 -0.69
N SER A 111 5.86 -18.09 -0.58
CA SER A 111 5.64 -19.48 -0.20
C SER A 111 6.72 -19.90 0.78
N LEU A 112 6.30 -20.53 1.88
CA LEU A 112 7.25 -21.12 2.82
C LEU A 112 7.86 -22.38 2.24
N ASN A 113 9.14 -22.53 2.48
CA ASN A 113 9.83 -23.80 2.36
C ASN A 113 10.83 -23.92 3.52
N ASP A 114 11.12 -25.16 3.92
CA ASP A 114 11.93 -25.44 5.11
C ASP A 114 13.36 -24.93 4.97
N GLN A 115 13.92 -24.92 3.76
CA GLN A 115 15.26 -24.38 3.49
C GLN A 115 15.33 -22.88 3.80
N TYR A 116 14.33 -22.11 3.36
CA TYR A 116 14.24 -20.68 3.68
C TYR A 116 14.09 -20.44 5.18
N LEU A 117 13.22 -21.19 5.87
CA LEU A 117 13.00 -21.02 7.31
C LEU A 117 14.26 -21.35 8.12
N ALA A 118 14.99 -22.40 7.72
CA ALA A 118 16.27 -22.76 8.32
C ALA A 118 17.32 -21.65 8.09
N TRP A 119 17.42 -21.13 6.87
CA TRP A 119 18.36 -20.05 6.57
C TRP A 119 18.02 -18.75 7.30
N LEU A 120 16.74 -18.36 7.31
CA LEU A 120 16.25 -17.22 8.07
C LEU A 120 16.53 -17.39 9.58
N GLY A 121 16.33 -18.58 10.14
CA GLY A 121 16.68 -18.89 11.53
C GLY A 121 18.16 -18.67 11.84
N ARG A 122 19.04 -19.16 10.96
CA ARG A 122 20.49 -18.94 11.05
C ARG A 122 20.86 -17.46 10.96
N VAL A 123 20.45 -16.77 9.89
CA VAL A 123 20.82 -15.36 9.68
C VAL A 123 20.29 -14.47 10.81
N GLN A 124 19.11 -14.78 11.34
CA GLN A 124 18.54 -14.06 12.47
C GLN A 124 19.39 -14.18 13.75
N GLN A 125 20.04 -15.31 14.00
CA GLN A 125 20.87 -15.48 15.21
C GLN A 125 21.98 -14.43 15.28
N ASP A 126 22.51 -14.01 14.14
CA ASP A 126 23.67 -13.11 14.06
C ASP A 126 23.31 -11.67 13.65
N ARG A 127 22.14 -11.45 13.03
CA ARG A 127 21.80 -10.17 12.37
C ARG A 127 20.50 -9.54 12.87
N ALA A 128 19.82 -10.13 13.86
CA ALA A 128 18.56 -9.60 14.38
C ALA A 128 18.68 -8.18 14.92
N ASP A 129 19.76 -7.87 15.63
CA ASP A 129 20.10 -6.56 16.16
C ASP A 129 20.22 -5.50 15.05
N ILE A 130 20.93 -5.82 13.96
CA ILE A 130 21.08 -4.96 12.80
C ILE A 130 19.71 -4.73 12.15
N TRP A 131 18.89 -5.78 11.99
CA TRP A 131 17.56 -5.63 11.41
C TRP A 131 16.62 -4.76 12.25
N GLN A 132 16.74 -4.82 13.58
CA GLN A 132 16.01 -3.95 14.49
C GLN A 132 16.49 -2.51 14.33
N ALA A 133 17.81 -2.30 14.31
CA ALA A 133 18.41 -0.98 14.12
C ALA A 133 18.06 -0.34 12.77
N CYS A 134 18.08 -1.10 11.67
CA CYS A 134 17.66 -0.58 10.36
C CYS A 134 16.12 -0.54 10.19
N GLY A 135 15.33 -1.01 11.16
CA GLY A 135 13.85 -0.99 11.09
C GLY A 135 13.23 -1.97 10.07
N ILE A 136 13.89 -3.08 9.75
CA ILE A 136 13.39 -4.11 8.80
C ILE A 136 13.04 -5.44 9.48
N TYR A 137 13.30 -5.57 10.78
CA TYR A 137 13.10 -6.81 11.54
C TYR A 137 11.67 -7.35 11.40
N ASP A 138 10.65 -6.54 11.65
CA ASP A 138 9.25 -6.98 11.64
C ASP A 138 8.79 -7.43 10.25
N LEU A 139 9.21 -6.73 9.19
CA LEU A 139 8.92 -7.14 7.82
C LEU A 139 9.63 -8.44 7.43
N ILE A 140 10.84 -8.69 7.96
CA ILE A 140 11.50 -9.99 7.82
C ILE A 140 10.70 -11.06 8.58
N GLN A 141 10.27 -10.82 9.81
CA GLN A 141 9.47 -11.80 10.56
C GLN A 141 8.13 -12.10 9.87
N LEU A 142 7.51 -11.12 9.21
CA LEU A 142 6.29 -11.33 8.44
C LEU A 142 6.43 -12.41 7.36
N SER A 143 7.64 -12.61 6.80
CA SER A 143 7.89 -13.66 5.82
C SER A 143 7.73 -15.08 6.39
N ARG A 144 7.84 -15.27 7.72
CA ARG A 144 7.63 -16.55 8.41
C ARG A 144 6.19 -16.99 8.45
N THR A 145 5.24 -16.08 8.25
CA THR A 145 3.81 -16.37 8.42
C THR A 145 3.29 -17.37 7.38
N GLY A 146 3.93 -17.44 6.21
CA GLY A 146 3.42 -18.25 5.10
C GLY A 146 2.10 -17.75 4.56
N LEU A 147 1.97 -16.43 4.51
CA LEU A 147 0.85 -15.71 3.94
C LEU A 147 0.44 -16.32 2.58
N LYS A 148 -0.83 -16.73 2.49
CA LYS A 148 -1.43 -17.25 1.27
C LYS A 148 -2.33 -16.18 0.65
N TYR A 149 -2.19 -15.97 -0.65
CA TYR A 149 -3.04 -15.02 -1.36
C TYR A 149 -4.45 -15.58 -1.49
N GLN A 150 -5.42 -14.78 -1.10
CA GLN A 150 -6.84 -14.95 -1.38
C GLN A 150 -7.11 -14.28 -2.73
N GLN A 151 -6.81 -15.03 -3.80
CA GLN A 151 -6.74 -14.48 -5.16
C GLN A 151 -8.08 -13.86 -5.58
N GLU A 152 -9.18 -14.49 -5.19
CA GLU A 152 -10.54 -14.06 -5.48
C GLU A 152 -10.85 -12.70 -4.85
N MET A 153 -10.41 -12.47 -3.60
CA MET A 153 -10.58 -11.20 -2.90
C MET A 153 -9.76 -10.09 -3.56
N ILE A 154 -8.48 -10.37 -3.83
CA ILE A 154 -7.58 -9.40 -4.45
C ILE A 154 -8.11 -9.01 -5.83
N ILE A 155 -8.52 -9.99 -6.64
CA ILE A 155 -9.07 -9.75 -7.98
C ILE A 155 -10.38 -8.99 -7.88
N ALA A 156 -11.29 -9.35 -6.96
CA ALA A 156 -12.53 -8.62 -6.74
C ALA A 156 -12.27 -7.15 -6.39
N ALA A 157 -11.33 -6.87 -5.48
CA ALA A 157 -10.96 -5.48 -5.14
C ALA A 157 -10.39 -4.71 -6.34
N LEU A 158 -9.52 -5.34 -7.16
CA LEU A 158 -8.93 -4.71 -8.34
C LEU A 158 -9.94 -4.29 -9.41
N HIS A 159 -11.17 -4.82 -9.38
CA HIS A 159 -12.24 -4.34 -10.25
C HIS A 159 -12.69 -2.91 -9.93
N PHE A 160 -12.47 -2.46 -8.69
CA PHE A 160 -12.81 -1.13 -8.20
C PHE A 160 -11.62 -0.15 -8.26
N PHE A 161 -10.43 -0.61 -8.62
CA PHE A 161 -9.23 0.23 -8.67
C PHE A 161 -9.17 1.11 -9.92
N GLU A 162 -8.91 2.39 -9.72
CA GLU A 162 -8.76 3.41 -10.74
C GLU A 162 -7.28 3.83 -10.83
N SER A 163 -6.66 3.59 -11.99
CA SER A 163 -5.20 3.66 -12.12
C SER A 163 -4.63 5.06 -12.30
N SER A 164 -5.45 6.06 -12.62
CA SER A 164 -5.01 7.46 -12.77
C SER A 164 -4.91 8.19 -11.43
N THR A 165 -5.79 7.86 -10.51
CA THR A 165 -5.86 8.39 -9.14
C THR A 165 -5.18 7.49 -8.12
N ASN A 166 -4.86 6.24 -8.49
CA ASN A 166 -4.34 5.21 -7.58
C ASN A 166 -5.27 4.96 -6.37
N THR A 167 -6.58 4.94 -6.61
CA THR A 167 -7.59 4.75 -5.56
C THR A 167 -8.60 3.67 -5.96
N PHE A 168 -9.15 2.98 -4.97
CA PHE A 168 -10.35 2.17 -5.10
C PHE A 168 -11.58 3.06 -5.02
N HIS A 169 -12.52 2.87 -5.95
CA HIS A 169 -13.76 3.63 -6.06
C HIS A 169 -14.92 2.76 -5.57
N PHE A 170 -15.19 2.83 -4.26
CA PHE A 170 -16.35 2.22 -3.64
C PHE A 170 -17.48 3.24 -3.52
N GLU A 171 -18.71 2.80 -3.23
CA GLU A 171 -19.85 3.70 -3.05
C GLU A 171 -19.71 4.61 -1.81
N CYS A 172 -19.01 4.13 -0.78
CA CYS A 172 -18.64 4.90 0.41
C CYS A 172 -17.56 5.95 0.15
N GLY A 173 -16.98 6.01 -1.04
CA GLY A 173 -15.96 6.97 -1.42
C GLY A 173 -14.64 6.34 -1.90
N MET A 174 -13.69 7.21 -2.25
CA MET A 174 -12.36 6.80 -2.70
C MET A 174 -11.50 6.37 -1.51
N MET A 175 -10.83 5.22 -1.64
CA MET A 175 -9.96 4.67 -0.60
C MET A 175 -8.69 4.08 -1.21
N THR A 176 -7.58 4.07 -0.47
CA THR A 176 -6.33 3.48 -0.95
C THR A 176 -5.38 3.14 0.21
N PRO A 177 -4.50 2.12 0.09
CA PRO A 177 -3.42 1.92 1.04
C PRO A 177 -2.52 3.15 1.14
N THR A 178 -2.23 3.60 2.35
CA THR A 178 -1.41 4.78 2.63
C THR A 178 -0.05 4.38 3.21
N LEU A 179 0.88 5.34 3.31
CA LEU A 179 2.14 5.12 4.02
C LEU A 179 1.94 4.82 5.51
N LEU A 180 0.86 5.32 6.12
CA LEU A 180 0.51 5.01 7.50
C LEU A 180 0.08 3.54 7.63
N ASP A 181 -0.67 3.03 6.65
CA ASP A 181 -1.05 1.62 6.61
C ASP A 181 0.17 0.72 6.42
N VAL A 182 1.12 1.11 5.55
CA VAL A 182 2.40 0.39 5.40
C VAL A 182 3.16 0.35 6.71
N ALA A 183 3.28 1.48 7.40
CA ALA A 183 3.92 1.55 8.71
C ALA A 183 3.24 0.63 9.74
N ALA A 184 1.91 0.66 9.86
CA ALA A 184 1.16 -0.19 10.78
C ALA A 184 1.35 -1.69 10.47
N ILE A 185 1.32 -2.06 9.19
CA ILE A 185 1.40 -3.44 8.74
C ILE A 185 2.84 -3.99 8.87
N THR A 186 3.85 -3.18 8.57
CA THR A 186 5.23 -3.67 8.35
C THR A 186 6.26 -3.16 9.35
N GLY A 187 5.95 -2.10 10.10
CA GLY A 187 6.90 -1.38 10.95
C GLY A 187 7.87 -0.46 10.19
N LEU A 188 7.79 -0.39 8.86
CA LEU A 188 8.67 0.47 8.06
C LEU A 188 8.38 1.96 8.27
N SER A 189 9.43 2.75 8.42
CA SER A 189 9.32 4.20 8.50
C SER A 189 8.86 4.81 7.16
N PRO A 190 7.89 5.74 7.16
CA PRO A 190 7.48 6.50 5.97
C PRO A 190 8.42 7.68 5.66
N ILE A 191 9.39 7.92 6.54
CA ILE A 191 10.39 8.99 6.47
C ILE A 191 11.69 8.39 5.94
N GLY A 192 12.37 9.15 5.09
CA GLY A 192 13.65 8.79 4.50
C GLY A 192 13.77 9.30 3.07
N ASP A 193 14.99 9.24 2.55
CA ASP A 193 15.28 9.62 1.18
C ASP A 193 14.65 8.67 0.16
N THR A 194 14.54 9.12 -1.09
CA THR A 194 14.22 8.23 -2.20
C THR A 194 15.34 7.22 -2.40
N TYR A 195 14.99 5.93 -2.53
CA TYR A 195 15.95 4.88 -2.86
C TYR A 195 16.67 5.18 -4.18
N ASP A 196 18.00 5.13 -4.14
CA ASP A 196 18.87 5.33 -5.30
C ASP A 196 19.82 4.12 -5.42
N PRO A 197 19.70 3.27 -6.46
CA PRO A 197 20.56 2.10 -6.62
C PRO A 197 22.05 2.46 -6.78
N PHE A 198 22.39 3.70 -7.17
CA PHE A 198 23.77 4.14 -7.35
C PHE A 198 24.47 4.54 -6.05
N LYS A 199 23.75 4.58 -4.92
CA LYS A 199 24.32 4.80 -3.58
C LYS A 199 24.81 3.52 -2.89
N ALA A 200 24.62 2.36 -3.51
CA ALA A 200 25.18 1.12 -2.98
C ALA A 200 26.70 1.20 -2.96
N SER A 201 27.32 0.80 -1.85
CA SER A 201 28.78 0.81 -1.76
C SER A 201 29.40 -0.30 -2.61
N ASP A 202 30.67 -0.13 -2.96
CA ASP A 202 31.49 -1.14 -3.63
C ASP A 202 32.20 -2.10 -2.64
N THR A 203 31.88 -2.01 -1.34
CA THR A 203 32.55 -2.78 -0.27
C THR A 203 32.25 -4.27 -0.41
N ILE A 204 31.01 -4.62 -0.75
CA ILE A 204 30.57 -6.01 -0.90
C ILE A 204 30.33 -6.28 -2.38
N LYS A 205 31.20 -7.07 -2.99
CA LYS A 205 31.04 -7.53 -4.37
C LYS A 205 30.36 -8.89 -4.38
N PHE A 206 29.04 -8.87 -4.52
CA PHE A 206 28.23 -10.08 -4.57
C PHE A 206 27.70 -10.33 -5.99
N ASP A 207 27.90 -11.55 -6.48
CA ASP A 207 27.23 -12.06 -7.69
C ASP A 207 26.83 -13.52 -7.50
N PHE A 208 25.87 -13.98 -8.29
CA PHE A 208 25.35 -15.34 -8.22
C PHE A 208 24.96 -15.88 -9.59
N HIS A 209 25.01 -17.21 -9.71
CA HIS A 209 24.67 -17.91 -10.94
C HIS A 209 23.26 -18.52 -10.89
N ASN A 210 22.90 -19.23 -9.83
CA ASN A 210 21.59 -19.88 -9.76
C ASN A 210 20.50 -18.88 -9.37
N LYS A 211 19.51 -18.67 -10.25
CA LYS A 211 18.40 -17.74 -9.97
C LYS A 211 17.16 -18.44 -9.39
N SER A 212 17.09 -19.76 -9.44
CA SER A 212 16.00 -20.53 -8.84
C SER A 212 16.12 -20.46 -7.32
N TYR A 213 15.02 -20.17 -6.61
CA TYR A 213 15.04 -19.98 -5.14
C TYR A 213 15.74 -21.11 -4.39
N SER A 214 15.34 -22.37 -4.60
CA SER A 214 15.96 -23.50 -3.89
C SER A 214 17.45 -23.66 -4.21
N LYS A 215 17.83 -23.52 -5.49
CA LYS A 215 19.26 -23.62 -5.89
C LYS A 215 20.08 -22.44 -5.36
N TYR A 216 19.49 -21.26 -5.31
CA TYR A 216 20.12 -20.06 -4.76
C TYR A 216 20.40 -20.21 -3.26
N ILE A 217 19.44 -20.74 -2.50
CA ILE A 217 19.64 -21.03 -1.06
C ILE A 217 20.79 -22.02 -0.89
N MET A 218 20.79 -23.14 -1.63
CA MET A 218 21.88 -24.13 -1.54
C MET A 218 23.27 -23.57 -1.93
N GLU A 219 23.34 -22.60 -2.84
CA GLU A 219 24.59 -21.95 -3.26
C GLU A 219 25.15 -21.00 -2.18
N ASN A 220 24.26 -20.29 -1.48
CA ASN A 220 24.62 -19.12 -0.68
C ASN A 220 24.52 -19.34 0.83
N GLN A 221 23.69 -20.27 1.31
CA GLN A 221 23.61 -20.63 2.72
C GLN A 221 24.93 -21.29 3.15
N LYS A 222 25.62 -20.71 4.13
CA LYS A 222 26.87 -21.24 4.66
C LYS A 222 26.62 -22.02 5.95
N THR A 223 27.62 -22.78 6.36
CA THR A 223 27.60 -23.59 7.59
C THR A 223 28.64 -23.12 8.60
N ASP A 224 29.29 -22.00 8.33
CA ASP A 224 30.31 -21.41 9.20
C ASP A 224 29.68 -20.90 10.51
N ASP A 225 30.48 -20.66 11.55
CA ASP A 225 29.96 -20.23 12.85
C ASP A 225 29.29 -18.85 12.79
N GLU A 226 29.83 -17.92 11.99
CA GLU A 226 29.29 -16.58 11.79
C GLU A 226 28.74 -16.37 10.37
N VAL A 227 27.68 -15.56 10.26
CA VAL A 227 27.09 -15.15 8.99
C VAL A 227 27.92 -14.04 8.36
N SER A 228 28.56 -14.31 7.22
CA SER A 228 29.38 -13.32 6.50
C SER A 228 28.53 -12.17 5.92
N ALA A 229 29.18 -11.07 5.54
CA ALA A 229 28.50 -9.95 4.88
C ALA A 229 27.85 -10.36 3.55
N GLU A 230 28.55 -11.20 2.77
CA GLU A 230 28.05 -11.78 1.52
C GLU A 230 26.86 -12.71 1.75
N GLU A 231 26.88 -13.56 2.78
CA GLU A 231 25.74 -14.41 3.13
C GLU A 231 24.51 -13.57 3.52
N HIS A 232 24.72 -12.52 4.33
CA HIS A 232 23.65 -11.61 4.71
C HIS A 232 23.05 -10.87 3.49
N VAL A 233 23.90 -10.32 2.61
CA VAL A 233 23.45 -9.68 1.35
C VAL A 233 22.70 -10.70 0.48
N ALA A 234 23.21 -11.92 0.34
CA ALA A 234 22.54 -12.97 -0.42
C ALA A 234 21.13 -13.27 0.12
N PHE A 235 21.03 -13.43 1.45
CA PHE A 235 19.76 -13.64 2.13
C PHE A 235 18.76 -12.50 1.84
N LEU A 236 19.21 -11.24 1.96
CA LEU A 236 18.38 -10.07 1.68
C LEU A 236 17.90 -10.03 0.23
N ILE A 237 18.72 -10.39 -0.77
CA ILE A 237 18.30 -10.42 -2.19
C ILE A 237 17.17 -11.43 -2.40
N LEU A 238 17.27 -12.62 -1.82
CA LEU A 238 16.21 -13.62 -1.89
C LEU A 238 14.94 -13.13 -1.18
N TRP A 239 15.08 -12.58 0.03
CA TRP A 239 13.96 -12.01 0.78
C TRP A 239 13.22 -10.92 0.00
N LEU A 240 13.96 -9.95 -0.55
CA LEU A 240 13.42 -8.90 -1.42
C LEU A 240 12.73 -9.47 -2.66
N SER A 241 13.32 -10.50 -3.28
CA SER A 241 12.78 -11.11 -4.51
C SER A 241 11.48 -11.87 -4.27
N GLN A 242 11.44 -12.72 -3.24
CA GLN A 242 10.37 -13.69 -3.05
C GLN A 242 9.28 -13.20 -2.08
N TYR A 243 9.66 -12.50 -1.02
CA TYR A 243 8.75 -12.19 0.10
C TYR A 243 8.34 -10.72 0.16
N VAL A 244 9.20 -9.78 -0.26
CA VAL A 244 8.85 -8.36 -0.30
C VAL A 244 8.20 -8.00 -1.63
N PHE A 245 8.94 -8.04 -2.74
CA PHE A 245 8.48 -7.54 -4.04
C PHE A 245 7.89 -8.62 -4.95
N CYS A 246 7.95 -9.89 -4.56
CA CYS A 246 7.27 -11.01 -5.25
C CYS A 246 7.47 -10.99 -6.78
N THR A 247 8.72 -11.17 -7.21
CA THR A 247 9.15 -10.98 -8.62
C THR A 247 8.38 -11.84 -9.61
N GLN A 248 8.02 -11.22 -10.73
CA GLN A 248 7.30 -11.88 -11.83
C GLN A 248 8.08 -13.06 -12.43
N SER A 249 9.41 -13.00 -12.45
CA SER A 249 10.27 -14.06 -12.99
C SER A 249 10.30 -15.34 -12.18
N LEU A 250 9.70 -15.37 -10.97
CA LEU A 250 9.72 -16.50 -10.03
C LEU A 250 11.15 -16.95 -9.69
N GLN A 251 12.05 -15.98 -9.63
CA GLN A 251 13.48 -16.17 -9.51
C GLN A 251 14.09 -15.00 -8.72
N VAL A 252 15.23 -15.26 -8.09
CA VAL A 252 16.06 -14.25 -7.43
C VAL A 252 16.56 -13.25 -8.47
N ALA A 253 16.25 -11.97 -8.26
CA ALA A 253 16.48 -10.93 -9.25
C ALA A 253 17.73 -10.09 -8.92
N LYS A 254 18.71 -10.07 -9.83
CA LYS A 254 19.95 -9.30 -9.68
C LYS A 254 19.72 -7.80 -9.46
N LYS A 255 18.59 -7.25 -9.91
CA LYS A 255 18.24 -5.83 -9.71
C LYS A 255 18.15 -5.41 -8.23
N TYR A 256 18.03 -6.37 -7.30
CA TYR A 256 17.98 -6.09 -5.86
C TYR A 256 19.36 -6.17 -5.17
N ILE A 257 20.44 -6.50 -5.88
CA ILE A 257 21.80 -6.49 -5.31
C ILE A 257 22.11 -5.13 -4.67
N PRO A 258 21.93 -3.97 -5.35
CA PRO A 258 22.27 -2.68 -4.75
C PRO A 258 21.44 -2.38 -3.49
N MET A 259 20.15 -2.72 -3.50
CA MET A 259 19.27 -2.52 -2.35
C MET A 259 19.66 -3.40 -1.17
N ALA A 260 20.02 -4.66 -1.42
CA ALA A 260 20.45 -5.57 -0.37
C ALA A 260 21.75 -5.10 0.30
N ILE A 261 22.69 -4.54 -0.47
CA ILE A 261 23.91 -3.92 0.07
C ILE A 261 23.55 -2.71 0.93
N GLN A 262 22.70 -1.81 0.45
CA GLN A 262 22.26 -0.64 1.22
C GLN A 262 21.55 -1.03 2.52
N LEU A 263 20.71 -2.06 2.49
CA LEU A 263 20.03 -2.59 3.69
C LEU A 263 21.02 -3.28 4.65
N HIS A 264 22.00 -4.01 4.13
CA HIS A 264 23.08 -4.59 4.94
C HIS A 264 23.85 -3.51 5.71
N GLU A 265 24.06 -2.35 5.08
CA GLU A 265 24.77 -1.20 5.64
C GLU A 265 23.87 -0.26 6.46
N CYS A 266 22.60 -0.61 6.70
CA CYS A 266 21.58 0.26 7.31
C CYS A 266 21.50 1.67 6.67
N GLN A 267 21.69 1.79 5.36
CA GLN A 267 21.53 3.08 4.69
C GLN A 267 20.07 3.57 4.79
N GLN A 268 19.91 4.86 5.08
CA GLN A 268 18.61 5.47 5.31
C GLN A 268 17.93 5.84 3.98
N PHE A 269 16.98 5.04 3.54
CA PHE A 269 16.02 5.39 2.49
C PHE A 269 14.62 4.93 2.90
N SER A 270 13.60 5.62 2.39
CA SER A 270 12.22 5.30 2.73
C SER A 270 11.75 4.03 1.99
N PHE A 271 12.01 2.88 2.60
CA PHE A 271 11.57 1.58 2.08
C PHE A 271 10.04 1.47 2.01
N ALA A 272 9.29 2.09 2.93
CA ALA A 272 7.83 2.12 2.89
C ALA A 272 7.28 2.75 1.61
N ARG A 273 7.83 3.90 1.18
CA ARG A 273 7.47 4.58 -0.08
C ARG A 273 7.75 3.71 -1.30
N LEU A 274 8.90 3.04 -1.32
CA LEU A 274 9.24 2.16 -2.43
C LEU A 274 8.29 0.96 -2.51
N LEU A 275 8.00 0.32 -1.36
CA LEU A 275 7.07 -0.80 -1.28
C LEU A 275 5.67 -0.40 -1.74
N LEU A 276 5.15 0.74 -1.25
CA LEU A 276 3.84 1.26 -1.65
C LEU A 276 3.79 1.63 -3.13
N GLY A 277 4.84 2.28 -3.64
CA GLY A 277 4.97 2.59 -5.07
C GLY A 277 4.93 1.34 -5.93
N CYS A 278 5.69 0.29 -5.58
CA CYS A 278 5.67 -0.99 -6.27
C CYS A 278 4.29 -1.66 -6.21
N LEU A 279 3.56 -1.53 -5.10
CA LEU A 279 2.18 -2.02 -5.02
C LEU A 279 1.29 -1.30 -6.03
N TYR A 280 1.35 0.03 -6.11
CA TYR A 280 0.55 0.80 -7.07
C TYR A 280 0.85 0.47 -8.52
N GLU A 281 2.13 0.33 -8.88
CA GLU A 281 2.53 -0.13 -10.22
C GLU A 281 1.94 -1.51 -10.53
N SER A 282 2.05 -2.44 -9.57
CA SER A 282 1.53 -3.81 -9.70
C SER A 282 0.01 -3.84 -9.86
N MET A 283 -0.73 -3.01 -9.11
CA MET A 283 -2.19 -2.89 -9.22
C MET A 283 -2.60 -2.29 -10.57
N ARG A 284 -1.89 -1.26 -11.04
CA ARG A 284 -2.12 -0.66 -12.36
C ARG A 284 -1.98 -1.70 -13.48
N ASP A 285 -0.85 -2.40 -13.52
CA ASP A 285 -0.58 -3.44 -14.51
C ASP A 285 -1.64 -4.55 -14.46
N ALA A 286 -2.01 -4.96 -13.25
CA ALA A 286 -3.04 -5.97 -13.05
C ALA A 286 -4.42 -5.52 -13.57
N CYS A 287 -4.84 -4.30 -13.27
CA CYS A 287 -6.12 -3.77 -13.75
C CYS A 287 -6.16 -3.64 -15.27
N GLU A 288 -5.06 -3.26 -15.92
CA GLU A 288 -4.97 -3.22 -17.37
C GLU A 288 -5.12 -4.62 -18.00
N HIS A 289 -4.51 -5.64 -17.39
CA HIS A 289 -4.70 -7.02 -17.83
C HIS A 289 -6.14 -7.50 -17.62
N LEU A 290 -6.76 -7.21 -16.46
CA LEU A 290 -8.17 -7.57 -16.20
C LEU A 290 -9.11 -7.02 -17.28
N LYS A 291 -8.86 -5.80 -17.76
CA LYS A 291 -9.64 -5.21 -18.87
C LYS A 291 -9.46 -5.93 -20.21
N LYS A 292 -8.31 -6.58 -20.43
CA LYS A 292 -7.97 -7.27 -21.68
C LYS A 292 -8.40 -8.74 -21.72
N THR A 293 -8.53 -9.41 -20.57
CA THR A 293 -8.77 -10.87 -20.44
C THR A 293 -9.92 -11.49 -21.26
N GLY A 294 -10.79 -10.72 -21.91
CA GLY A 294 -11.74 -11.22 -22.90
C GLY A 294 -11.14 -11.65 -24.26
N ASP A 295 -9.87 -11.32 -24.53
CA ASP A 295 -9.18 -11.56 -25.81
C ASP A 295 -8.36 -12.87 -25.86
N GLY A 296 -8.40 -13.69 -24.80
CA GLY A 296 -7.57 -14.89 -24.67
C GLY A 296 -6.20 -14.66 -24.02
N SER A 297 -5.89 -13.44 -23.57
CA SER A 297 -4.70 -13.11 -22.77
C SER A 297 -4.73 -13.78 -21.40
N THR A 298 -3.54 -14.13 -20.90
CA THR A 298 -3.36 -14.70 -19.56
C THR A 298 -3.17 -13.58 -18.54
N PHE A 299 -3.91 -13.64 -17.44
CA PHE A 299 -3.75 -12.73 -16.32
C PHE A 299 -2.67 -13.25 -15.37
N LEU A 300 -1.61 -12.44 -15.14
CA LEU A 300 -0.60 -12.71 -14.14
C LEU A 300 -0.42 -11.47 -13.26
N GLY A 301 -0.75 -11.61 -11.98
CA GLY A 301 -0.45 -10.61 -10.97
C GLY A 301 0.91 -10.90 -10.35
N ALA A 302 1.84 -9.95 -10.44
CA ALA A 302 3.13 -10.00 -9.75
C ALA A 302 3.31 -8.72 -8.94
N GLY A 303 4.11 -8.78 -7.87
CA GLY A 303 4.27 -7.66 -6.94
C GLY A 303 3.74 -7.93 -5.53
N PRO A 304 3.86 -6.95 -4.63
CA PRO A 304 3.59 -7.08 -3.20
C PRO A 304 2.08 -7.10 -2.87
N PHE A 305 1.26 -7.86 -3.60
CA PHE A 305 -0.17 -7.99 -3.37
C PHE A 305 -0.54 -8.55 -1.98
N TRP A 306 0.41 -9.16 -1.28
CA TRP A 306 0.27 -9.44 0.16
C TRP A 306 -0.08 -8.16 0.93
N LEU A 307 0.55 -7.02 0.62
CA LEU A 307 0.31 -5.76 1.30
C LEU A 307 -1.13 -5.27 1.05
N LEU A 308 -1.61 -5.38 -0.19
CA LEU A 308 -3.00 -5.08 -0.51
C LEU A 308 -3.96 -6.01 0.26
N GLN A 309 -3.69 -7.31 0.29
CA GLN A 309 -4.50 -8.25 1.05
C GLN A 309 -4.53 -7.92 2.54
N LEU A 310 -3.39 -7.60 3.16
CA LEU A 310 -3.35 -7.24 4.58
C LEU A 310 -4.10 -5.94 4.85
N TRP A 311 -3.99 -4.95 3.95
CA TRP A 311 -4.79 -3.73 4.03
C TRP A 311 -6.29 -4.02 3.91
N LEU A 312 -6.74 -4.82 2.93
CA LEU A 312 -8.14 -5.23 2.79
C LEU A 312 -8.63 -5.96 4.04
N ASN A 313 -7.82 -6.86 4.58
CA ASN A 313 -8.13 -7.61 5.81
C ASN A 313 -8.30 -6.70 7.02
N ALA A 314 -7.52 -5.61 7.12
CA ALA A 314 -7.63 -4.65 8.20
C ALA A 314 -8.85 -3.75 8.03
N THR A 315 -8.98 -3.16 6.84
CA THR A 315 -9.98 -2.15 6.49
C THR A 315 -11.40 -2.71 6.47
N PHE A 316 -11.57 -3.92 5.96
CA PHE A 316 -12.89 -4.55 5.78
C PHE A 316 -13.06 -5.83 6.61
N HIS A 317 -12.35 -5.93 7.74
CA HIS A 317 -12.36 -7.12 8.62
C HIS A 317 -13.78 -7.69 8.85
N THR A 318 -14.71 -6.82 9.26
CA THR A 318 -16.10 -7.19 9.55
C THR A 318 -16.87 -7.55 8.28
N GLU A 319 -16.74 -6.74 7.23
CA GLU A 319 -17.52 -6.92 5.99
C GLU A 319 -17.10 -8.17 5.21
N LEU A 320 -15.82 -8.56 5.34
CA LEU A 320 -15.25 -9.77 4.76
C LEU A 320 -15.43 -11.01 5.66
N ASP A 321 -16.09 -10.86 6.82
CA ASP A 321 -16.30 -11.92 7.82
C ASP A 321 -15.02 -12.70 8.12
N LEU A 322 -13.95 -11.95 8.41
CA LEU A 322 -12.65 -12.52 8.77
C LEU A 322 -12.62 -12.86 10.25
N PHE A 323 -11.93 -13.95 10.58
CA PHE A 323 -11.66 -14.31 11.96
C PHE A 323 -10.21 -14.76 12.14
N LEU A 324 -9.73 -14.62 13.37
CA LEU A 324 -8.43 -15.14 13.78
C LEU A 324 -8.62 -16.55 14.37
N PRO A 325 -7.95 -17.58 13.83
CA PRO A 325 -7.93 -18.91 14.45
C PRO A 325 -7.24 -18.89 15.83
N GLU A 326 -7.78 -19.66 16.78
CA GLU A 326 -7.33 -19.69 18.18
C GLU A 326 -5.83 -19.96 18.36
N GLN A 327 -5.26 -20.85 17.55
CA GLN A 327 -3.83 -21.17 17.56
C GLN A 327 -2.90 -19.96 17.31
N PHE A 328 -3.43 -18.84 16.83
CA PHE A 328 -2.67 -17.62 16.56
C PHE A 328 -2.97 -16.49 17.57
N TYR A 329 -3.73 -16.75 18.64
CA TYR A 329 -4.08 -15.72 19.64
C TYR A 329 -2.87 -15.20 20.39
N ASP A 330 -1.96 -16.07 20.82
CA ASP A 330 -0.76 -15.65 21.56
C ASP A 330 0.20 -14.87 20.66
N GLU A 331 0.49 -15.38 19.46
CA GLU A 331 1.32 -14.71 18.43
C GLU A 331 0.75 -13.34 18.08
N SER A 332 -0.57 -13.27 17.86
CA SER A 332 -1.25 -12.01 17.57
C SER A 332 -1.18 -11.06 18.75
N SER A 333 -1.37 -11.52 19.99
CA SER A 333 -1.38 -10.64 21.16
C SER A 333 0.01 -10.07 21.46
N ALA A 334 1.08 -10.82 21.17
CA ALA A 334 2.47 -10.39 21.35
C ALA A 334 3.05 -9.59 20.16
N ARG A 335 2.25 -9.32 19.12
CA ARG A 335 2.72 -8.67 17.89
C ARG A 335 3.27 -7.26 18.13
N GLN A 336 4.28 -6.90 17.36
CA GLN A 336 4.84 -5.54 17.32
C GLN A 336 4.24 -4.70 16.19
N VAL A 337 3.79 -5.37 15.11
CA VAL A 337 3.14 -4.75 13.95
C VAL A 337 1.86 -5.50 13.61
N GLU A 338 0.90 -4.83 12.97
CA GLU A 338 -0.40 -5.43 12.62
C GLU A 338 -0.29 -6.53 11.57
N GLY A 339 0.75 -6.51 10.73
CA GLY A 339 0.95 -7.51 9.67
C GLY A 339 0.92 -8.95 10.19
N THR A 340 1.48 -9.21 11.37
CA THR A 340 1.49 -10.53 12.01
C THR A 340 0.07 -11.06 12.21
N ARG A 341 -0.83 -10.26 12.80
CA ARG A 341 -2.22 -10.66 13.01
C ARG A 341 -2.98 -10.75 11.70
N LEU A 342 -2.82 -9.75 10.83
CA LEU A 342 -3.55 -9.66 9.56
C LEU A 342 -3.21 -10.82 8.61
N ALA A 343 -2.00 -11.34 8.66
CA ALA A 343 -1.55 -12.50 7.88
C ALA A 343 -2.18 -13.82 8.34
N ARG A 344 -2.72 -13.87 9.57
CA ARG A 344 -3.38 -15.03 10.17
C ARG A 344 -4.90 -15.01 10.04
N LEU A 345 -5.47 -13.88 9.62
CA LEU A 345 -6.91 -13.78 9.38
C LEU A 345 -7.34 -14.68 8.22
N VAL A 346 -8.44 -15.39 8.43
CA VAL A 346 -9.05 -16.27 7.43
C VAL A 346 -10.53 -15.95 7.27
N PRO A 347 -11.08 -16.06 6.05
CA PRO A 347 -12.52 -15.91 5.84
C PRO A 347 -13.28 -17.13 6.37
N ARG A 348 -14.54 -16.93 6.78
CA ARG A 348 -15.43 -18.06 7.13
C ARG A 348 -15.90 -18.88 5.94
N MET A 349 -15.73 -18.38 4.71
CA MET A 349 -16.12 -19.07 3.48
C MET A 349 -15.38 -20.40 3.30
N ARG A 350 -16.11 -21.51 3.12
CA ARG A 350 -15.54 -22.84 2.86
C ARG A 350 -16.32 -23.59 1.77
N GLY A 351 -15.60 -24.37 0.97
CA GLY A 351 -16.19 -25.35 0.04
C GLY A 351 -16.89 -24.77 -1.19
N LEU A 352 -16.71 -23.49 -1.48
CA LEU A 352 -17.29 -22.82 -2.64
C LEU A 352 -16.37 -22.90 -3.87
N SER A 353 -16.96 -22.80 -5.06
CA SER A 353 -16.20 -22.65 -6.30
C SER A 353 -15.57 -21.25 -6.40
N TYR A 354 -14.50 -21.12 -7.19
CA TYR A 354 -13.77 -19.87 -7.40
C TYR A 354 -14.68 -18.69 -7.80
N ASP A 355 -15.65 -18.92 -8.68
CA ASP A 355 -16.63 -17.94 -9.13
C ASP A 355 -17.57 -17.50 -8.02
N ALA A 356 -18.03 -18.44 -7.18
CA ALA A 356 -18.88 -18.11 -6.04
C ALA A 356 -18.12 -17.30 -4.97
N VAL A 357 -16.87 -17.66 -4.68
CA VAL A 357 -16.00 -16.89 -3.75
C VAL A 357 -15.73 -15.48 -4.30
N PHE A 358 -15.39 -15.36 -5.58
CA PHE A 358 -15.21 -14.06 -6.23
C PHE A 358 -16.48 -13.20 -6.13
N GLN A 359 -17.64 -13.75 -6.47
CA GLN A 359 -18.91 -13.02 -6.42
C GLN A 359 -19.24 -12.54 -5.01
N GLN A 360 -18.95 -13.33 -3.97
CA GLN A 360 -19.16 -12.90 -2.60
C GLN A 360 -18.29 -11.69 -2.25
N TYR A 361 -16.98 -11.74 -2.50
CA TYR A 361 -16.11 -10.59 -2.27
C TYR A 361 -16.50 -9.36 -3.10
N PHE A 362 -16.84 -9.57 -4.37
CA PHE A 362 -17.27 -8.50 -5.26
C PHE A 362 -18.55 -7.83 -4.75
N ASN A 363 -19.52 -8.62 -4.29
CA ASN A 363 -20.76 -8.10 -3.70
C ASN A 363 -20.50 -7.38 -2.38
N VAL A 364 -19.55 -7.83 -1.55
CA VAL A 364 -19.14 -7.09 -0.35
C VAL A 364 -18.64 -5.71 -0.73
N PHE A 365 -17.67 -5.61 -1.65
CA PHE A 365 -17.12 -4.33 -2.10
C PHE A 365 -18.16 -3.43 -2.79
N MET A 366 -19.07 -4.00 -3.58
CA MET A 366 -20.17 -3.27 -4.23
C MET A 366 -21.18 -2.70 -3.23
N ASN A 367 -21.34 -3.33 -2.06
CA ASN A 367 -22.29 -2.92 -1.03
C ASN A 367 -21.68 -2.07 0.10
N LEU A 368 -20.45 -1.57 -0.07
CA LEU A 368 -19.86 -0.58 0.84
C LEU A 368 -20.50 0.79 0.63
N LYS A 369 -21.72 0.99 1.17
CA LYS A 369 -22.55 2.19 0.94
C LYS A 369 -22.06 3.45 1.66
N GLU A 370 -21.62 3.29 2.90
CA GLU A 370 -21.23 4.40 3.77
C GLU A 370 -19.86 4.12 4.37
N PHE A 371 -19.07 5.19 4.55
CA PHE A 371 -17.78 5.08 5.19
C PHE A 371 -17.97 4.85 6.69
N LYS A 372 -17.29 3.84 7.24
CA LYS A 372 -17.29 3.52 8.67
C LYS A 372 -15.92 3.89 9.26
N PRO A 373 -15.83 4.42 10.50
CA PRO A 373 -14.54 4.65 11.15
C PRO A 373 -13.63 3.41 11.17
N SER A 374 -14.21 2.20 11.23
CA SER A 374 -13.47 0.92 11.12
C SER A 374 -12.72 0.73 9.81
N PHE A 375 -13.05 1.50 8.76
CA PHE A 375 -12.36 1.50 7.47
C PHE A 375 -11.07 2.33 7.49
N ALA A 376 -10.73 2.95 8.62
CA ALA A 376 -9.44 3.57 8.87
C ALA A 376 -8.78 2.96 10.12
N PRO A 377 -8.45 1.65 10.09
CA PRO A 377 -8.13 0.86 11.28
C PRO A 377 -6.85 1.28 12.01
N PHE A 378 -6.02 2.12 11.40
CA PHE A 378 -4.72 2.53 11.96
C PHE A 378 -4.65 4.02 12.33
N VAL A 379 -5.78 4.75 12.30
CA VAL A 379 -5.82 6.18 12.69
C VAL A 379 -5.35 6.40 14.13
N ASP A 380 -5.75 5.51 15.03
CA ASP A 380 -5.41 5.60 16.46
C ASP A 380 -4.00 5.11 16.78
N ARG A 381 -3.31 4.49 15.80
CA ARG A 381 -1.93 3.98 15.90
C ARG A 381 -1.64 3.21 17.21
N PRO A 382 -2.47 2.21 17.59
CA PRO A 382 -2.35 1.58 18.90
C PRO A 382 -1.15 0.63 19.03
N ILE A 383 -0.65 0.11 17.90
CA ILE A 383 0.42 -0.90 17.83
C ILE A 383 1.35 -0.53 16.68
N GLY A 384 2.65 -0.61 16.94
CA GLY A 384 3.71 -0.34 15.98
C GLY A 384 5.02 -0.03 16.69
N PRO A 385 6.07 0.32 15.94
CA PRO A 385 7.31 0.84 16.49
C PRO A 385 7.06 2.07 17.38
N PRO A 386 7.95 2.39 18.35
CA PRO A 386 7.77 3.53 19.24
C PRO A 386 7.40 4.83 18.52
N TRP A 387 8.16 5.18 17.46
CA TRP A 387 7.92 6.37 16.63
C TRP A 387 6.52 6.43 15.99
N PHE A 388 5.87 5.28 15.78
CA PHE A 388 4.55 5.20 15.16
C PHE A 388 3.42 5.45 16.18
N VAL A 389 3.54 4.86 17.37
CA VAL A 389 2.51 4.91 18.43
C VAL A 389 2.54 6.20 19.24
N HIS A 390 3.60 7.00 19.16
CA HIS A 390 3.67 8.29 19.85
C HIS A 390 2.52 9.23 19.46
N HIS A 391 1.88 9.82 20.47
CA HIS A 391 0.84 10.83 20.28
C HIS A 391 1.39 12.07 19.56
N PHE A 392 0.58 12.65 18.68
CA PHE A 392 0.91 13.87 17.97
C PHE A 392 -0.16 14.94 18.24
N PRO A 393 0.21 16.19 18.60
CA PRO A 393 1.59 16.62 18.88
C PRO A 393 2.14 15.93 20.14
N PRO A 394 3.47 15.77 20.25
CA PRO A 394 4.09 15.23 21.45
C PRO A 394 3.71 16.12 22.64
N PRO A 395 3.42 15.55 23.83
CA PRO A 395 3.15 16.35 25.03
C PRO A 395 4.35 17.26 25.34
N ASP A 396 4.09 18.46 25.86
CA ASP A 396 5.04 19.58 26.05
C ASP A 396 6.31 19.26 26.90
N SER A 397 6.50 18.02 27.36
CA SER A 397 7.55 17.63 28.30
C SER A 397 8.49 16.51 27.83
N GLU A 398 8.39 16.01 26.60
CA GLU A 398 9.36 15.03 26.08
C GLU A 398 10.42 15.75 25.25
N GLU A 399 11.53 16.13 25.92
CA GLU A 399 12.80 16.35 25.24
C GLU A 399 13.11 15.12 24.39
N TRP A 400 13.30 15.33 23.09
CA TRP A 400 13.77 14.32 22.17
C TRP A 400 15.12 13.80 22.67
N ILE A 401 15.12 12.68 23.40
CA ILE A 401 16.33 11.88 23.58
C ILE A 401 16.57 11.19 22.24
N THR A 402 17.21 11.92 21.32
CA THR A 402 17.86 11.33 20.16
C THR A 402 19.07 10.55 20.65
N ASN A 403 18.86 9.32 21.12
CA ASN A 403 19.92 8.33 21.13
C ASN A 403 19.90 7.65 19.76
N ILE A 404 20.56 8.31 18.80
CA ILE A 404 21.07 7.71 17.56
C ILE A 404 22.43 7.11 17.89
#